data_AF-A0A674G7U4-F1
#
_entry.id   AF-A0A674G7U4-F1
#
_cell.length_a   1.000
_cell.length_b   1.000
_cell.length_c   1.000
_cell.angle_alpha   90.00
_cell.angle_beta   90.00
_cell.angle_gamma   90.00
#
_symmetry.space_group_name_H-M   'P 1'
#
loop_
_entity.id
_entity.type
_entity.pdbx_description
1 polymer ?
#
loop_
_entity_poly.entity_id
_entity_poly.type
_entity_poly.pdbx_seq_one_letter_code
_entity_poly.pdbx_strand_id
1 'polypeptide(L)'
;MAGLRPTAPTAAQDKLLLLQRQALAEEEAAKAKRELLTRFLQEKLSREEQSSRWGLHKVCTLWRSAQRRTKDQELRQDIEILSQTFTRVMDCKDSAIEALVTELEEAEEQQNRALRSHLHLTDQLLHLQRCRLGDLEQGFSAQVGALKAEFEAERKAMLEQQDWESCCLQDMALAMEQDHARNEHEALLNFQSARDDIKNKCWQDQQYSRLQLVARLEGLWDQIQAARRSYAQATEKKKVEFEELKRKCEKTSCEIDAQAKKLQKLQDMVTSTRGQIAAQLQESEEQTQRIRDERELALQKLQKLRAQLSQAGATAHTHLVTLTCQCSATLKVLRQVVEKAQRVLRLAEMCRKLETQEEKVLPFYPSSLAEWEQQKALRVLEETAGEPLAQALQDYVGLERFWQRFNKAKLEEKGLERARAALADRNQELRGLLQQYLAGATINQKVPKDLHPLLTTKQNLHPQK
;
A
#
# COMPACT_ATOMS: atom_id res chain seq x y z
N MET A 1 34.13 -164.34 47.91
CA MET A 1 34.79 -165.05 49.02
C MET A 1 33.88 -164.98 50.24
N ALA A 2 33.59 -166.15 50.82
CA ALA A 2 32.93 -166.50 52.10
C ALA A 2 32.37 -165.35 52.97
N GLY A 3 31.14 -165.39 53.52
CA GLY A 3 30.38 -166.52 54.04
C GLY A 3 30.08 -166.23 55.52
N LEU A 4 28.78 -166.18 55.90
CA LEU A 4 28.16 -166.58 57.18
C LEU A 4 26.78 -165.90 57.38
N ARG A 5 25.73 -166.74 57.44
CA ARG A 5 24.35 -166.54 57.94
C ARG A 5 24.27 -167.19 59.35
N PRO A 6 23.15 -167.14 60.11
CA PRO A 6 22.13 -166.09 60.31
C PRO A 6 21.72 -165.92 61.80
N THR A 7 20.87 -164.93 62.14
CA THR A 7 19.69 -165.07 63.04
C THR A 7 18.89 -163.75 63.16
N ALA A 8 17.72 -163.75 62.49
CA ALA A 8 16.38 -163.24 62.85
C ALA A 8 16.11 -161.92 63.62
N PRO A 9 14.93 -161.28 63.38
CA PRO A 9 14.71 -159.84 63.36
C PRO A 9 13.94 -159.29 64.58
N THR A 10 14.10 -158.01 64.90
CA THR A 10 13.27 -157.33 65.91
C THR A 10 12.89 -155.90 65.49
N ALA A 11 11.63 -155.75 65.03
CA ALA A 11 10.62 -154.68 65.16
C ALA A 11 10.97 -153.16 65.23
N ALA A 12 12.22 -152.74 65.38
CA ALA A 12 12.60 -151.33 65.54
C ALA A 12 12.84 -150.62 64.19
N GLN A 13 13.35 -151.33 63.19
CA GLN A 13 13.66 -150.75 61.86
C GLN A 13 12.40 -150.51 61.00
N ASP A 14 11.39 -151.36 61.13
CA ASP A 14 10.12 -151.20 60.40
C ASP A 14 9.26 -150.04 60.94
N LYS A 15 9.33 -149.77 62.25
CA LYS A 15 8.71 -148.57 62.85
C LYS A 15 9.38 -147.29 62.38
N LEU A 16 10.70 -147.30 62.21
CA LEU A 16 11.44 -146.12 61.74
C LEU A 16 11.11 -145.80 60.28
N LEU A 17 11.02 -146.82 59.41
CA LEU A 17 10.64 -146.65 58.00
C LEU A 17 9.18 -146.22 57.81
N LEU A 18 8.26 -146.69 58.66
CA LEU A 18 6.86 -146.25 58.63
C LEU A 18 6.74 -144.77 59.04
N LEU A 19 7.44 -144.36 60.10
CA LEU A 19 7.50 -142.95 60.54
C LEU A 19 8.17 -142.06 59.49
N GLN A 20 9.17 -142.57 58.77
CA GLN A 20 9.84 -141.83 57.70
C GLN A 20 8.94 -141.67 56.46
N ARG A 21 8.14 -142.69 56.11
CA ARG A 21 7.13 -142.58 55.05
C ARG A 21 5.97 -141.65 55.44
N GLN A 22 5.56 -141.66 56.70
CA GLN A 22 4.56 -140.72 57.24
C GLN A 22 5.09 -139.29 57.20
N ALA A 23 6.34 -139.05 57.63
CA ALA A 23 6.98 -137.75 57.54
C ALA A 23 7.13 -137.24 56.10
N LEU A 24 7.49 -138.11 55.15
CA LEU A 24 7.56 -137.75 53.73
C LEU A 24 6.19 -137.44 53.12
N ALA A 25 5.15 -138.22 53.46
CA ALA A 25 3.78 -137.94 53.03
C ALA A 25 3.22 -136.65 53.66
N GLU A 26 3.56 -136.36 54.91
CA GLU A 26 3.24 -135.11 55.59
C GLU A 26 3.99 -133.91 54.98
N GLU A 27 5.26 -134.08 54.61
CA GLU A 27 6.03 -133.06 53.89
C GLU A 27 5.51 -132.83 52.48
N GLU A 28 5.14 -133.88 51.73
CA GLU A 28 4.52 -133.78 50.41
C GLU A 28 3.12 -133.16 50.48
N ALA A 29 2.32 -133.52 51.48
CA ALA A 29 1.04 -132.87 51.75
C ALA A 29 1.24 -131.41 52.18
N ALA A 30 2.29 -131.09 52.94
CA ALA A 30 2.64 -129.73 53.30
C ALA A 30 3.17 -128.93 52.09
N LYS A 31 3.94 -129.54 51.19
CA LYS A 31 4.37 -128.96 49.91
C LYS A 31 3.18 -128.71 48.99
N ALA A 32 2.28 -129.68 48.84
CA ALA A 32 1.05 -129.52 48.05
C ALA A 32 0.14 -128.42 48.63
N LYS A 33 0.00 -128.34 49.96
CA LYS A 33 -0.71 -127.24 50.65
C LYS A 33 -0.03 -125.89 50.40
N ARG A 34 1.31 -125.82 50.49
CA ARG A 34 2.09 -124.60 50.20
C ARG A 34 1.95 -124.18 48.74
N GLU A 35 2.02 -125.11 47.79
CA GLU A 35 1.87 -124.85 46.36
C GLU A 35 0.45 -124.37 46.01
N LEU A 36 -0.57 -124.99 46.61
CA LEU A 36 -1.96 -124.55 46.47
C LEU A 36 -2.13 -123.12 47.01
N LEU A 37 -1.56 -122.81 48.18
CA LEU A 37 -1.55 -121.47 48.76
C LEU A 37 -0.81 -120.47 47.87
N THR A 38 0.37 -120.82 47.33
CA THR A 38 1.11 -119.92 46.42
C THR A 38 0.37 -119.67 45.13
N ARG A 39 -0.26 -120.69 44.53
CA ARG A 39 -1.09 -120.53 43.32
C ARG A 39 -2.30 -119.66 43.60
N PHE A 40 -2.97 -119.88 44.74
CA PHE A 40 -4.08 -119.04 45.18
C PHE A 40 -3.65 -117.57 45.39
N LEU A 41 -2.50 -117.34 46.03
CA LEU A 41 -1.95 -115.99 46.21
C LEU A 41 -1.55 -115.34 44.88
N GLN A 42 -0.97 -116.09 43.94
CA GLN A 42 -0.64 -115.60 42.59
C GLN A 42 -1.89 -115.25 41.77
N GLU A 43 -2.95 -116.07 41.85
CA GLU A 43 -4.25 -115.75 41.24
C GLU A 43 -4.89 -114.52 41.89
N LYS A 44 -4.78 -114.37 43.22
CA LYS A 44 -5.29 -113.18 43.92
C LYS A 44 -4.52 -111.93 43.53
N LEU A 45 -3.19 -112.01 43.50
CA LEU A 45 -2.31 -110.93 43.07
C LEU A 45 -2.58 -110.53 41.62
N SER A 46 -2.65 -111.49 40.69
CA SER A 46 -2.94 -111.17 39.27
C SER A 46 -4.34 -110.59 39.07
N ARG A 47 -5.36 -111.06 39.81
CA ARG A 47 -6.69 -110.44 39.81
C ARG A 47 -6.66 -109.02 40.38
N GLU A 48 -5.90 -108.80 41.45
CA GLU A 48 -5.73 -107.47 42.05
C GLU A 48 -4.99 -106.53 41.09
N GLU A 49 -3.91 -106.97 40.44
CA GLU A 49 -3.18 -106.22 39.42
C GLU A 49 -4.05 -105.88 38.19
N GLN A 50 -4.86 -106.82 37.71
CA GLN A 50 -5.78 -106.56 36.62
C GLN A 50 -6.88 -105.58 37.04
N SER A 51 -7.41 -105.72 38.26
CA SER A 51 -8.41 -104.81 38.81
C SER A 51 -7.85 -103.40 39.06
N SER A 52 -6.58 -103.29 39.47
CA SER A 52 -5.91 -102.01 39.71
C SER A 52 -5.54 -101.32 38.39
N ARG A 53 -5.06 -102.06 37.38
CA ARG A 53 -4.85 -101.54 36.02
C ARG A 53 -6.14 -101.06 35.39
N TRP A 54 -7.20 -101.84 35.51
CA TRP A 54 -8.53 -101.45 35.01
C TRP A 54 -9.08 -100.24 35.77
N GLY A 55 -8.94 -100.24 37.10
CA GLY A 55 -9.33 -99.12 37.96
C GLY A 55 -8.57 -97.85 37.61
N LEU A 56 -7.26 -97.92 37.43
CA LEU A 56 -6.41 -96.79 37.04
C LEU A 56 -6.76 -96.29 35.64
N HIS A 57 -6.95 -97.18 34.65
CA HIS A 57 -7.41 -96.77 33.33
C HIS A 57 -8.75 -96.05 33.42
N LYS A 58 -9.74 -96.63 34.12
CA LYS A 58 -11.07 -96.02 34.30
C LYS A 58 -10.98 -94.65 34.97
N VAL A 59 -10.20 -94.52 36.04
CA VAL A 59 -9.94 -93.26 36.74
C VAL A 59 -9.26 -92.26 35.80
N CYS A 60 -8.24 -92.65 35.04
CA CYS A 60 -7.60 -91.80 34.05
C CYS A 60 -8.55 -91.34 32.94
N THR A 61 -9.43 -92.21 32.42
CA THR A 61 -10.41 -91.81 31.39
C THR A 61 -11.43 -90.82 31.94
N LEU A 62 -11.91 -91.05 33.16
CA LEU A 62 -12.83 -90.14 33.83
C LEU A 62 -12.15 -88.80 34.13
N TRP A 63 -10.93 -88.79 34.66
CA TRP A 63 -10.16 -87.56 34.89
C TRP A 63 -9.87 -86.79 33.61
N ARG A 64 -9.45 -87.46 32.54
CA ARG A 64 -9.22 -86.80 31.24
C ARG A 64 -10.51 -86.19 30.69
N SER A 65 -11.64 -86.88 30.81
CA SER A 65 -12.92 -86.33 30.34
C SER A 65 -13.39 -85.14 31.19
N ALA A 66 -13.22 -85.19 32.53
CA ALA A 66 -13.47 -84.07 33.41
C ALA A 66 -12.54 -82.86 33.13
N GLN A 67 -11.25 -83.11 32.91
CA GLN A 67 -10.25 -82.08 32.60
C GLN A 67 -10.49 -81.45 31.21
N ARG A 68 -10.91 -82.24 30.21
CA ARG A 68 -11.29 -81.68 28.91
C ARG A 68 -12.54 -80.82 29.02
N ARG A 69 -13.57 -81.27 29.74
CA ARG A 69 -14.79 -80.48 29.94
C ARG A 69 -14.51 -79.15 30.64
N THR A 70 -13.68 -79.15 31.67
CA THR A 70 -13.27 -77.91 32.37
C THR A 70 -12.45 -77.00 31.46
N LYS A 71 -11.47 -77.53 30.72
CA LYS A 71 -10.70 -76.74 29.75
C LYS A 71 -11.55 -76.20 28.60
N ASP A 72 -12.49 -76.97 28.08
CA ASP A 72 -13.42 -76.53 27.04
C ASP A 72 -14.31 -75.38 27.55
N GLN A 73 -14.72 -75.41 28.82
CA GLN A 73 -15.49 -74.33 29.44
C GLN A 73 -14.64 -73.07 29.64
N GLU A 74 -13.41 -73.20 30.16
CA GLU A 74 -12.46 -72.09 30.30
C GLU A 74 -12.18 -71.44 28.94
N LEU A 75 -11.86 -72.22 27.89
CA LEU A 75 -11.59 -71.68 26.56
C LEU A 75 -12.80 -70.96 25.95
N ARG A 76 -14.02 -71.44 26.20
CA ARG A 76 -15.24 -70.75 25.75
C ARG A 76 -15.42 -69.42 26.46
N GLN A 77 -15.15 -69.37 27.77
CA GLN A 77 -15.18 -68.13 28.54
C GLN A 77 -14.12 -67.15 28.05
N ASP A 78 -12.90 -67.61 27.79
CA ASP A 78 -11.82 -66.79 27.25
C ASP A 78 -12.17 -66.23 25.86
N ILE A 79 -12.75 -67.05 24.97
CA ILE A 79 -13.21 -66.60 23.65
C ILE A 79 -14.33 -65.57 23.78
N GLU A 80 -15.25 -65.73 24.73
CA GLU A 80 -16.33 -64.78 24.99
C GLU A 80 -15.82 -63.45 25.55
N ILE A 81 -14.87 -63.50 26.50
CA ILE A 81 -14.20 -62.31 27.01
C ILE A 81 -13.46 -61.60 25.87
N LEU A 82 -12.70 -62.35 25.07
CA LEU A 82 -11.98 -61.79 23.92
C LEU A 82 -12.93 -61.16 22.92
N SER A 83 -14.04 -61.82 22.55
CA SER A 83 -15.02 -61.26 21.62
C SER A 83 -15.61 -59.97 22.15
N GLN A 84 -16.01 -59.91 23.43
CA GLN A 84 -16.50 -58.68 24.06
C GLN A 84 -15.45 -57.57 24.06
N THR A 85 -14.18 -57.89 24.34
CA THR A 85 -13.10 -56.89 24.29
C THR A 85 -12.88 -56.37 22.87
N PHE A 86 -12.93 -57.24 21.85
CA PHE A 86 -12.82 -56.83 20.46
C PHE A 86 -13.99 -55.95 20.05
N THR A 87 -15.23 -56.29 20.41
CA THR A 87 -16.40 -55.44 20.11
C THR A 87 -16.23 -54.05 20.71
N ARG A 88 -15.84 -53.95 21.99
CA ARG A 88 -15.60 -52.65 22.64
C ARG A 88 -14.50 -51.83 21.95
N VAL A 89 -13.40 -52.48 21.55
CA VAL A 89 -12.32 -51.80 20.83
C VAL A 89 -12.77 -51.34 19.46
N MET A 90 -13.60 -52.13 18.76
CA MET A 90 -14.21 -51.73 17.50
C MET A 90 -15.14 -50.55 17.69
N ASP A 91 -16.06 -50.58 18.66
CA ASP A 91 -16.97 -49.46 18.96
C ASP A 91 -16.19 -48.17 19.27
N CYS A 92 -15.11 -48.26 20.06
CA CYS A 92 -14.25 -47.11 20.35
C CYS A 92 -13.55 -46.57 19.09
N LYS A 93 -13.10 -47.45 18.19
CA LYS A 93 -12.48 -47.05 16.93
C LYS A 93 -13.49 -46.44 15.98
N ASP A 94 -14.68 -47.02 15.87
CA ASP A 94 -15.76 -46.52 15.02
C ASP A 94 -16.23 -45.14 15.51
N SER A 95 -16.40 -44.97 16.83
CA SER A 95 -16.70 -43.65 17.43
C SER A 95 -15.60 -42.62 17.15
N ALA A 96 -14.32 -43.04 17.19
CA ALA A 96 -13.21 -42.14 16.87
C ALA A 96 -13.19 -41.78 15.37
N ILE A 97 -13.51 -42.73 14.47
CA ILE A 97 -13.63 -42.47 13.04
C ILE A 97 -14.79 -41.50 12.77
N GLU A 98 -15.95 -41.73 13.37
CA GLU A 98 -17.11 -40.83 13.25
C GLU A 98 -16.78 -39.42 13.72
N ALA A 99 -16.13 -39.27 14.89
CA ALA A 99 -15.69 -37.98 15.38
C ALA A 99 -14.72 -37.29 14.40
N LEU A 100 -13.72 -38.01 13.90
CA LEU A 100 -12.77 -37.46 12.91
C LEU A 100 -13.45 -37.07 11.60
N VAL A 101 -14.46 -37.81 11.14
CA VAL A 101 -15.24 -37.44 9.96
C VAL A 101 -16.02 -36.15 10.21
N THR A 102 -16.66 -36.00 11.37
CA THR A 102 -17.36 -34.76 11.71
C THR A 102 -16.40 -33.56 11.81
N GLU A 103 -15.22 -33.74 12.42
CA GLU A 103 -14.20 -32.68 12.50
C GLU A 103 -13.68 -32.28 11.10
N LEU A 104 -13.55 -33.23 10.18
CA LEU A 104 -13.17 -32.96 8.79
C LEU A 104 -14.27 -32.17 8.05
N GLU A 105 -15.53 -32.57 8.19
CA GLU A 105 -16.66 -31.84 7.61
C GLU A 105 -16.74 -30.40 8.14
N GLU A 106 -16.60 -30.22 9.45
CA GLU A 106 -16.57 -28.89 10.09
C GLU A 106 -15.40 -28.03 9.57
N ALA A 107 -14.20 -28.62 9.44
CA ALA A 107 -13.03 -27.92 8.92
C ALA A 107 -13.22 -27.51 7.45
N GLU A 108 -13.80 -28.37 6.61
CA GLU A 108 -14.14 -28.04 5.22
C GLU A 108 -15.17 -26.91 5.14
N GLU A 109 -16.21 -26.94 5.98
CA GLU A 109 -17.19 -25.86 6.02
C GLU A 109 -16.56 -24.53 6.47
N GLN A 110 -15.68 -24.55 7.47
CA GLN A 110 -14.94 -23.37 7.91
C GLN A 110 -14.06 -22.80 6.79
N GLN A 111 -13.32 -23.65 6.07
CA GLN A 111 -12.53 -23.25 4.91
C GLN A 111 -13.42 -22.65 3.81
N ASN A 112 -14.56 -23.26 3.52
CA ASN A 112 -15.51 -22.76 2.53
C ASN A 112 -16.10 -21.40 2.92
N ARG A 113 -16.42 -21.18 4.21
CA ARG A 113 -16.87 -19.88 4.73
C ARG A 113 -15.78 -18.82 4.60
N ALA A 114 -14.54 -19.15 4.97
CA ALA A 114 -13.39 -18.26 4.82
C ALA A 114 -13.16 -17.88 3.35
N LEU A 115 -13.19 -18.84 2.43
CA LEU A 115 -13.06 -18.60 1.00
C LEU A 115 -14.17 -17.69 0.46
N ARG A 116 -15.44 -17.94 0.82
CA ARG A 116 -16.56 -17.07 0.42
C ARG A 116 -16.39 -15.65 0.93
N SER A 117 -15.94 -15.47 2.17
CA SER A 117 -15.68 -14.15 2.74
C SER A 117 -14.54 -13.42 2.01
N HIS A 118 -13.46 -14.12 1.69
CA HIS A 118 -12.34 -13.57 0.93
C HIS A 118 -12.78 -13.16 -0.48
N LEU A 119 -13.52 -14.02 -1.18
CA LEU A 119 -14.04 -13.71 -2.51
C LEU A 119 -14.94 -12.47 -2.48
N HIS A 120 -15.82 -12.35 -1.48
CA HIS A 120 -16.66 -11.18 -1.30
C HIS A 120 -15.84 -9.89 -1.08
N LEU A 121 -14.80 -9.94 -0.23
CA LEU A 121 -13.90 -8.81 -0.02
C LEU A 121 -13.13 -8.44 -1.30
N THR A 122 -12.69 -9.43 -2.08
CA THR A 122 -12.04 -9.16 -3.37
C THR A 122 -13.01 -8.53 -4.37
N ASP A 123 -14.27 -8.95 -4.40
CA ASP A 123 -15.29 -8.33 -5.26
C ASP A 123 -15.58 -6.88 -4.86
N GLN A 124 -15.66 -6.59 -3.55
CA GLN A 124 -15.79 -5.23 -3.05
C GLN A 124 -14.59 -4.36 -3.46
N LEU A 125 -13.38 -4.89 -3.33
CA LEU A 125 -12.16 -4.18 -3.74
C LEU A 125 -12.15 -3.93 -5.25
N LEU A 126 -12.52 -4.92 -6.05
CA LEU A 126 -12.66 -4.77 -7.51
C LEU A 126 -13.71 -3.73 -7.87
N HIS A 127 -14.84 -3.69 -7.16
CA HIS A 127 -15.86 -2.68 -7.37
C HIS A 127 -15.33 -1.26 -7.07
N LEU A 128 -14.65 -1.08 -5.94
CA LEU A 128 -14.01 0.20 -5.59
C LEU A 128 -13.00 0.64 -6.65
N GLN A 129 -12.18 -0.28 -7.17
CA GLN A 129 -11.22 0.04 -8.23
C GLN A 129 -11.93 0.39 -9.55
N ARG A 130 -13.02 -0.30 -9.90
CA ARG A 130 -13.83 0.03 -11.08
C ARG A 130 -14.46 1.42 -10.96
N CYS A 131 -15.02 1.78 -9.80
CA CYS A 131 -15.55 3.12 -9.54
C CYS A 131 -14.46 4.18 -9.70
N ARG A 132 -13.29 3.98 -9.04
CA ARG A 132 -12.16 4.90 -9.15
C ARG A 132 -11.68 5.09 -10.58
N LEU A 133 -11.59 4.00 -11.36
CA LEU A 133 -11.23 4.07 -12.78
C LEU A 133 -12.30 4.83 -13.58
N GLY A 134 -13.58 4.58 -13.32
CA GLY A 134 -14.68 5.30 -13.94
C GLY A 134 -14.64 6.81 -13.66
N ASP A 135 -14.39 7.21 -12.42
CA ASP A 135 -14.26 8.63 -12.03
C ASP A 135 -13.06 9.30 -12.73
N LEU A 136 -11.94 8.59 -12.83
CA LEU A 136 -10.77 9.06 -13.55
C LEU A 136 -11.06 9.23 -15.05
N GLU A 137 -11.66 8.23 -15.69
CA GLU A 137 -12.04 8.29 -17.11
C GLU A 137 -13.04 9.43 -17.40
N GLN A 138 -14.01 9.63 -16.52
CA GLN A 138 -14.94 10.76 -16.61
C GLN A 138 -14.22 12.10 -16.44
N GLY A 139 -13.32 12.21 -15.46
CA GLY A 139 -12.51 13.40 -15.26
C GLY A 139 -11.62 13.72 -16.47
N PHE A 140 -10.94 12.72 -17.03
CA PHE A 140 -10.10 12.87 -18.22
C PHE A 140 -10.93 13.27 -19.45
N SER A 141 -12.07 12.61 -19.69
CA SER A 141 -12.93 12.94 -20.82
C SER A 141 -13.55 14.35 -20.70
N ALA A 142 -13.92 14.76 -19.49
CA ALA A 142 -14.38 16.12 -19.22
C ALA A 142 -13.28 17.16 -19.49
N GLN A 143 -12.04 16.93 -19.04
CA GLN A 143 -10.91 17.82 -19.32
C GLN A 143 -10.61 17.92 -20.81
N VAL A 144 -10.61 16.79 -21.53
CA VAL A 144 -10.44 16.77 -22.99
C VAL A 144 -11.57 17.53 -23.68
N GLY A 145 -12.82 17.38 -23.21
CA GLY A 145 -13.97 18.11 -23.72
C GLY A 145 -13.86 19.62 -23.51
N ALA A 146 -13.47 20.05 -22.31
CA ALA A 146 -13.27 21.46 -21.98
C ALA A 146 -12.17 22.09 -22.83
N LEU A 147 -11.00 21.44 -22.93
CA LEU A 147 -9.90 21.89 -23.79
C LEU A 147 -10.33 22.01 -25.25
N LYS A 148 -11.05 21.01 -25.79
CA LYS A 148 -11.57 21.08 -27.16
C LYS A 148 -12.51 22.27 -27.35
N ALA A 149 -13.41 22.51 -26.40
CA ALA A 149 -14.34 23.63 -26.46
C ALA A 149 -13.61 24.99 -26.40
N GLU A 150 -12.59 25.13 -25.55
CA GLU A 150 -11.72 26.31 -25.46
C GLU A 150 -10.99 26.55 -26.79
N PHE A 151 -10.33 25.52 -27.35
CA PHE A 151 -9.66 25.63 -28.64
C PHE A 151 -10.61 25.99 -29.78
N GLU A 152 -11.82 25.42 -29.80
CA GLU A 152 -12.83 25.76 -30.81
C GLU A 152 -13.35 27.18 -30.65
N ALA A 153 -13.52 27.67 -29.43
CA ALA A 153 -13.93 29.05 -29.15
C ALA A 153 -12.84 30.05 -29.57
N GLU A 154 -11.58 29.79 -29.22
CA GLU A 154 -10.43 30.59 -29.66
C GLU A 154 -10.31 30.61 -31.19
N ARG A 155 -10.44 29.44 -31.82
CA ARG A 155 -10.41 29.34 -33.29
C ARG A 155 -11.51 30.18 -33.93
N LYS A 156 -12.73 30.15 -33.40
CA LYS A 156 -13.86 30.95 -33.93
C LYS A 156 -13.58 32.44 -33.76
N ALA A 157 -13.13 32.87 -32.59
CA ALA A 157 -12.80 34.28 -32.32
C ALA A 157 -11.69 34.79 -33.26
N MET A 158 -10.65 33.99 -33.51
CA MET A 158 -9.59 34.33 -34.45
C MET A 158 -10.08 34.46 -35.89
N LEU A 159 -10.98 33.58 -36.34
CA LEU A 159 -11.59 33.66 -37.67
C LEU A 159 -12.50 34.89 -37.80
N GLU A 160 -13.34 35.15 -36.81
CA GLU A 160 -14.22 36.32 -36.77
C GLU A 160 -13.40 37.63 -36.79
N GLN A 161 -12.31 37.68 -36.03
CA GLN A 161 -11.38 38.81 -36.07
C GLN A 161 -10.74 38.97 -37.44
N GLN A 162 -10.24 37.88 -38.04
CA GLN A 162 -9.64 37.91 -39.38
C GLN A 162 -10.64 38.39 -40.44
N ASP A 163 -11.89 37.93 -40.38
CA ASP A 163 -12.95 38.33 -41.30
C ASP A 163 -13.27 39.82 -41.13
N TRP A 164 -13.38 40.30 -39.89
CA TRP A 164 -13.58 41.72 -39.60
C TRP A 164 -12.44 42.60 -40.12
N GLU A 165 -11.19 42.21 -39.84
CA GLU A 165 -10.00 42.91 -40.34
C GLU A 165 -9.97 42.93 -41.87
N SER A 166 -10.34 41.81 -42.52
CA SER A 166 -10.43 41.71 -43.97
C SER A 166 -11.50 42.65 -44.55
N CYS A 167 -12.67 42.75 -43.93
CA CYS A 167 -13.71 43.69 -44.31
C CYS A 167 -13.25 45.15 -44.15
N CYS A 168 -12.64 45.50 -43.01
CA CYS A 168 -12.11 46.86 -42.81
C CYS A 168 -11.04 47.23 -43.83
N LEU A 169 -10.13 46.31 -44.17
CA LEU A 169 -9.12 46.53 -45.20
C LEU A 169 -9.76 46.72 -46.59
N GLN A 170 -10.81 45.95 -46.93
CA GLN A 170 -11.55 46.13 -48.17
C GLN A 170 -12.26 47.48 -48.23
N ASP A 171 -12.91 47.91 -47.15
CA ASP A 171 -13.59 49.20 -47.06
C ASP A 171 -12.59 50.37 -47.19
N MET A 172 -11.43 50.28 -46.53
CA MET A 172 -10.37 51.27 -46.67
C MET A 172 -9.81 51.32 -48.09
N ALA A 173 -9.60 50.17 -48.73
CA ALA A 173 -9.15 50.11 -50.11
C ALA A 173 -10.17 50.77 -51.06
N LEU A 174 -11.46 50.47 -50.90
CA LEU A 174 -12.53 51.11 -51.68
C LEU A 174 -12.62 52.61 -51.43
N ALA A 175 -12.48 53.07 -50.19
CA ALA A 175 -12.45 54.50 -49.87
C ALA A 175 -11.25 55.20 -50.51
N MET A 176 -10.06 54.58 -50.44
CA MET A 176 -8.85 55.08 -51.09
C MET A 176 -9.01 55.16 -52.61
N GLU A 177 -9.60 54.15 -53.25
CA GLU A 177 -9.88 54.16 -54.69
C GLU A 177 -10.85 55.28 -55.07
N GLN A 178 -11.92 55.49 -54.28
CA GLN A 178 -12.88 56.58 -54.50
C GLN A 178 -12.22 57.95 -54.35
N ASP A 179 -11.41 58.16 -53.31
CA ASP A 179 -10.71 59.42 -53.10
C ASP A 179 -9.64 59.65 -54.19
N HIS A 180 -8.97 58.60 -54.65
CA HIS A 180 -8.06 58.69 -55.79
C HIS A 180 -8.81 59.12 -57.06
N ALA A 181 -9.95 58.50 -57.36
CA ALA A 181 -10.77 58.87 -58.51
C ALA A 181 -11.31 60.32 -58.42
N ARG A 182 -11.69 60.77 -57.22
CA ARG A 182 -12.08 62.18 -56.98
C ARG A 182 -10.92 63.13 -57.23
N ASN A 183 -9.74 62.84 -56.68
CA ASN A 183 -8.55 63.66 -56.85
C ASN A 183 -8.12 63.73 -58.33
N GLU A 184 -8.18 62.61 -59.05
CA GLU A 184 -7.93 62.57 -60.49
C GLU A 184 -8.95 63.44 -61.25
N HIS A 185 -10.23 63.36 -60.90
CA HIS A 185 -11.28 64.17 -61.52
C HIS A 185 -11.08 65.67 -61.24
N GLU A 186 -10.80 66.06 -60.00
CA GLU A 186 -10.49 67.44 -59.62
C GLU A 186 -9.26 67.95 -60.35
N ALA A 187 -8.19 67.14 -60.43
CA ALA A 187 -7.01 67.48 -61.20
C ALA A 187 -7.36 67.73 -62.67
N LEU A 188 -8.13 66.84 -63.31
CA LEU A 188 -8.58 67.02 -64.70
C LEU A 188 -9.42 68.29 -64.89
N LEU A 189 -10.36 68.58 -63.97
CA LEU A 189 -11.15 69.81 -64.01
C LEU A 189 -10.27 71.06 -63.87
N ASN A 190 -9.31 71.05 -62.94
CA ASN A 190 -8.34 72.12 -62.76
C ASN A 190 -7.44 72.31 -64.00
N PHE A 191 -7.02 71.21 -64.64
CA PHE A 191 -6.29 71.28 -65.91
C PHE A 191 -7.15 71.88 -67.03
N GLN A 192 -8.43 71.51 -67.12
CA GLN A 192 -9.36 72.05 -68.11
C GLN A 192 -9.62 73.55 -67.88
N SER A 193 -9.87 73.97 -66.64
CA SER A 193 -10.10 75.37 -66.31
C SER A 193 -8.86 76.23 -66.59
N ALA A 194 -7.66 75.76 -66.19
CA ALA A 194 -6.42 76.44 -66.50
C ALA A 194 -6.19 76.57 -68.02
N ARG A 195 -6.53 75.53 -68.79
CA ARG A 195 -6.45 75.57 -70.26
C ARG A 195 -7.40 76.62 -70.84
N ASP A 196 -8.63 76.68 -70.36
CA ASP A 196 -9.63 77.63 -70.85
C ASP A 196 -9.30 79.07 -70.43
N ASP A 197 -8.75 79.28 -69.23
CA ASP A 197 -8.23 80.59 -68.79
C ASP A 197 -7.09 81.09 -69.70
N ILE A 198 -6.15 80.20 -70.07
CA ILE A 198 -5.08 80.53 -71.02
C ILE A 198 -5.69 80.90 -72.38
N LYS A 199 -6.67 80.13 -72.87
CA LYS A 199 -7.35 80.41 -74.15
C LYS A 199 -8.08 81.76 -74.11
N ASN A 200 -8.78 82.05 -73.01
CA ASN A 200 -9.50 83.31 -72.80
C ASN A 200 -8.54 84.50 -72.73
N LYS A 201 -7.40 84.37 -72.01
CA LYS A 201 -6.34 85.39 -71.99
C LYS A 201 -5.79 85.65 -73.38
N CYS A 202 -5.40 84.60 -74.11
CA CYS A 202 -4.94 84.74 -75.50
C CYS A 202 -5.99 85.44 -76.39
N TRP A 203 -7.27 85.11 -76.23
CA TRP A 203 -8.35 85.76 -76.97
C TRP A 203 -8.49 87.25 -76.58
N GLN A 204 -8.44 87.56 -75.28
CA GLN A 204 -8.47 88.93 -74.78
C GLN A 204 -7.28 89.74 -75.30
N ASP A 205 -6.07 89.19 -75.26
CA ASP A 205 -4.85 89.82 -75.79
C ASP A 205 -4.96 90.06 -77.30
N GLN A 206 -5.55 89.12 -78.05
CA GLN A 206 -5.85 89.27 -79.47
C GLN A 206 -6.84 90.42 -79.71
N GLN A 207 -7.94 90.50 -78.94
CA GLN A 207 -8.90 91.60 -79.07
C GLN A 207 -8.31 92.94 -78.65
N TYR A 208 -7.51 92.95 -77.58
CA TYR A 208 -6.82 94.14 -77.10
C TYR A 208 -5.84 94.66 -78.15
N SER A 209 -5.02 93.77 -78.74
CA SER A 209 -4.13 94.10 -79.86
C SER A 209 -4.92 94.60 -81.07
N ARG A 210 -6.07 94.00 -81.38
CA ARG A 210 -6.97 94.46 -82.46
C ARG A 210 -7.48 95.87 -82.19
N LEU A 211 -7.96 96.15 -80.98
CA LEU A 211 -8.43 97.48 -80.55
C LEU A 211 -7.29 98.51 -80.61
N GLN A 212 -6.09 98.17 -80.15
CA GLN A 212 -4.92 99.04 -80.25
C GLN A 212 -4.55 99.33 -81.71
N LEU A 213 -4.56 98.32 -82.58
CA LEU A 213 -4.29 98.49 -84.00
C LEU A 213 -5.36 99.33 -84.68
N VAL A 214 -6.64 99.13 -84.36
CA VAL A 214 -7.75 99.97 -84.84
C VAL A 214 -7.58 101.41 -84.36
N ALA A 215 -7.31 101.64 -83.08
CA ALA A 215 -7.04 102.97 -82.54
C ALA A 215 -5.80 103.62 -83.19
N ARG A 216 -4.78 102.84 -83.55
CA ARG A 216 -3.62 103.33 -84.29
C ARG A 216 -3.95 103.65 -85.76
N LEU A 217 -4.80 102.86 -86.41
CA LEU A 217 -5.31 103.14 -87.75
C LEU A 217 -6.20 104.40 -87.75
N GLU A 218 -7.07 104.56 -86.76
CA GLU A 218 -7.85 105.77 -86.52
C GLU A 218 -6.94 106.96 -86.24
N GLY A 219 -5.90 106.79 -85.42
CA GLY A 219 -4.90 107.82 -85.16
C GLY A 219 -4.10 108.21 -86.42
N LEU A 220 -3.75 107.24 -87.28
CA LEU A 220 -3.13 107.52 -88.58
C LEU A 220 -4.11 108.20 -89.54
N TRP A 221 -5.39 107.82 -89.51
CA TRP A 221 -6.45 108.48 -90.25
C TRP A 221 -6.66 109.93 -89.79
N ASP A 222 -6.63 110.15 -88.48
CA ASP A 222 -6.65 111.47 -87.86
C ASP A 222 -5.38 112.25 -88.17
N GLN A 223 -4.21 111.61 -88.30
CA GLN A 223 -2.98 112.26 -88.77
C GLN A 223 -3.06 112.64 -90.25
N ILE A 224 -3.74 111.86 -91.10
CA ILE A 224 -4.01 112.22 -92.50
C ILE A 224 -5.01 113.40 -92.56
N GLN A 225 -6.05 113.37 -91.73
CA GLN A 225 -6.98 114.49 -91.55
C GLN A 225 -6.29 115.73 -90.94
N ALA A 226 -5.36 115.54 -90.01
CA ALA A 226 -4.62 116.58 -89.33
C ALA A 226 -3.50 117.14 -90.20
N ALA A 227 -2.86 116.37 -91.07
CA ALA A 227 -1.98 116.90 -92.11
C ALA A 227 -2.76 117.83 -93.03
N ARG A 228 -4.00 117.44 -93.38
CA ARG A 228 -4.96 118.27 -94.14
C ARG A 228 -5.43 119.51 -93.36
N ARG A 229 -5.54 119.46 -92.02
CA ARG A 229 -5.85 120.62 -91.15
C ARG A 229 -4.62 121.44 -90.73
N SER A 230 -3.41 120.89 -90.77
CA SER A 230 -2.14 121.52 -90.36
C SER A 230 -1.63 122.54 -91.38
N TYR A 231 -2.05 122.40 -92.63
CA TYR A 231 -1.98 123.47 -93.63
C TYR A 231 -2.92 124.65 -93.29
N ALA A 232 -4.02 124.40 -92.56
CA ALA A 232 -4.99 125.43 -92.17
C ALA A 232 -4.74 126.01 -90.75
N GLN A 233 -3.96 125.35 -89.90
CA GLN A 233 -3.73 125.73 -88.50
C GLN A 233 -2.24 125.94 -88.16
N ALA A 234 -1.45 126.44 -89.11
CA ALA A 234 -0.17 127.10 -88.80
C ALA A 234 -0.35 128.39 -87.98
N THR A 235 -1.59 128.76 -87.63
CA THR A 235 -1.98 130.03 -87.03
C THR A 235 -2.39 129.98 -85.54
N GLU A 236 -2.41 128.82 -84.85
CA GLU A 236 -3.00 128.77 -83.47
C GLU A 236 -2.29 127.82 -82.45
N LYS A 237 -0.97 127.66 -82.51
CA LYS A 237 -0.23 126.72 -81.61
C LYS A 237 0.22 127.23 -80.23
N LYS A 238 -0.22 128.39 -79.71
CA LYS A 238 0.33 128.96 -78.46
C LYS A 238 -0.54 128.92 -77.19
N LYS A 239 -1.62 128.14 -77.12
CA LYS A 239 -2.49 128.11 -75.91
C LYS A 239 -2.58 126.76 -75.15
N VAL A 240 -2.05 125.65 -75.67
CA VAL A 240 -2.28 124.30 -75.11
C VAL A 240 -1.21 123.84 -74.11
N GLU A 241 -0.07 124.52 -73.98
CA GLU A 241 1.03 124.08 -73.10
C GLU A 241 0.72 124.18 -71.58
N PHE A 242 -0.39 124.80 -71.17
CA PHE A 242 -0.73 124.96 -69.74
C PHE A 242 -1.60 123.81 -69.16
N GLU A 243 -2.31 123.04 -69.99
CA GLU A 243 -3.23 122.00 -69.50
C GLU A 243 -2.56 120.64 -69.20
N GLU A 244 -1.36 120.39 -69.73
CA GLU A 244 -0.62 119.13 -69.53
C GLU A 244 0.01 118.98 -68.14
N LEU A 245 0.24 120.08 -67.41
CA LEU A 245 0.86 120.06 -66.08
C LEU A 245 -0.13 119.75 -64.96
N LYS A 246 -1.45 119.93 -65.17
CA LYS A 246 -2.48 119.71 -64.14
C LYS A 246 -2.86 118.22 -63.97
N ARG A 247 -2.88 117.44 -65.06
CA ARG A 247 -3.26 116.00 -65.06
C ARG A 247 -2.19 115.05 -64.47
N LYS A 248 -0.96 115.53 -64.24
CA LYS A 248 0.15 114.71 -63.72
C LYS A 248 0.16 114.62 -62.18
N CYS A 249 -0.38 115.61 -61.46
CA CYS A 249 -0.45 115.58 -59.99
C CYS A 249 -1.61 114.74 -59.43
N GLU A 250 -2.70 114.56 -60.18
CA GLU A 250 -3.87 113.78 -59.74
C GLU A 250 -3.64 112.26 -59.79
N LYS A 251 -2.76 111.78 -60.68
CA LYS A 251 -2.45 110.35 -60.83
C LYS A 251 -1.54 109.81 -59.71
N THR A 252 -0.61 110.63 -59.22
CA THR A 252 0.32 110.24 -58.16
C THR A 252 -0.35 110.14 -56.77
N SER A 253 -1.47 110.84 -56.55
CA SER A 253 -2.22 110.77 -55.28
C SER A 253 -3.02 109.47 -55.13
N CYS A 254 -3.65 108.99 -56.20
CA CYS A 254 -4.47 107.77 -56.16
C CYS A 254 -3.65 106.48 -56.02
N GLU A 255 -2.40 106.47 -56.52
CA GLU A 255 -1.50 105.32 -56.42
C GLU A 255 -0.96 105.13 -54.98
N ILE A 256 -0.74 106.21 -54.24
CA ILE A 256 -0.30 106.17 -52.83
C ILE A 256 -1.40 105.59 -51.93
N ASP A 257 -2.65 105.98 -52.12
CA ASP A 257 -3.79 105.46 -51.35
C ASP A 257 -4.07 103.97 -51.63
N ALA A 258 -3.84 103.52 -52.86
CA ALA A 258 -3.98 102.10 -53.22
C ALA A 258 -2.87 101.24 -52.60
N GLN A 259 -1.64 101.77 -52.47
CA GLN A 259 -0.53 101.07 -51.83
C GLN A 259 -0.67 101.04 -50.30
N ALA A 260 -1.16 102.12 -49.67
CA ALA A 260 -1.43 102.16 -48.23
C ALA A 260 -2.49 101.11 -47.80
N LYS A 261 -3.56 100.93 -48.59
CA LYS A 261 -4.59 99.90 -48.33
C LYS A 261 -4.08 98.47 -48.50
N LYS A 262 -3.12 98.23 -49.41
CA LYS A 262 -2.48 96.92 -49.56
C LYS A 262 -1.55 96.60 -48.39
N LEU A 263 -0.79 97.60 -47.92
CA LEU A 263 0.06 97.46 -46.73
C LEU A 263 -0.77 97.17 -45.47
N GLN A 264 -1.92 97.82 -45.29
CA GLN A 264 -2.82 97.54 -44.15
C GLN A 264 -3.32 96.09 -44.17
N LYS A 265 -3.76 95.58 -45.32
CA LYS A 265 -4.21 94.18 -45.45
C LYS A 265 -3.10 93.16 -45.18
N LEU A 266 -1.88 93.45 -45.62
CA LEU A 266 -0.72 92.61 -45.32
C LEU A 266 -0.38 92.65 -43.82
N GLN A 267 -0.47 93.82 -43.18
CA GLN A 267 -0.29 93.98 -41.75
C GLN A 267 -1.32 93.16 -40.95
N ASP A 268 -2.59 93.19 -41.35
CA ASP A 268 -3.68 92.45 -40.70
C ASP A 268 -3.54 90.92 -40.88
N MET A 269 -3.04 90.46 -42.03
CA MET A 269 -2.71 89.03 -42.20
C MET A 269 -1.51 88.61 -41.35
N VAL A 270 -0.50 89.47 -41.19
CA VAL A 270 0.66 89.18 -40.34
C VAL A 270 0.26 89.11 -38.86
N THR A 271 -0.64 89.98 -38.39
CA THR A 271 -1.12 89.90 -37.00
C THR A 271 -2.01 88.68 -36.77
N SER A 272 -2.89 88.33 -37.73
CA SER A 272 -3.73 87.12 -37.66
C SER A 272 -2.90 85.83 -37.64
N THR A 273 -1.91 85.69 -38.54
CA THR A 273 -1.02 84.52 -38.59
C THR A 273 -0.16 84.41 -37.33
N ARG A 274 0.35 85.53 -36.79
CA ARG A 274 1.04 85.52 -35.49
C ARG A 274 0.14 85.06 -34.34
N GLY A 275 -1.13 85.46 -34.35
CA GLY A 275 -2.13 84.99 -33.38
C GLY A 275 -2.40 83.49 -33.48
N GLN A 276 -2.52 82.95 -34.69
CA GLN A 276 -2.69 81.51 -34.93
C GLN A 276 -1.48 80.68 -34.47
N ILE A 277 -0.26 81.16 -34.74
CA ILE A 277 0.98 80.50 -34.28
C ILE A 277 1.05 80.48 -32.75
N ALA A 278 0.69 81.59 -32.08
CA ALA A 278 0.69 81.64 -30.62
C ALA A 278 -0.35 80.69 -30.00
N ALA A 279 -1.55 80.60 -30.59
CA ALA A 279 -2.59 79.68 -30.14
C ALA A 279 -2.17 78.20 -30.32
N GLN A 280 -1.58 77.86 -31.47
CA GLN A 280 -1.06 76.51 -31.73
C GLN A 280 0.08 76.12 -30.79
N LEU A 281 0.97 77.07 -30.44
CA LEU A 281 2.03 76.84 -29.46
C LEU A 281 1.46 76.54 -28.08
N GLN A 282 0.52 77.35 -27.60
CA GLN A 282 -0.14 77.12 -26.30
C GLN A 282 -0.85 75.76 -26.25
N GLU A 283 -1.61 75.40 -27.30
CA GLU A 283 -2.29 74.12 -27.37
C GLU A 283 -1.30 72.94 -27.38
N SER A 284 -0.18 73.06 -28.11
CA SER A 284 0.87 72.04 -28.13
C SER A 284 1.59 71.88 -26.78
N GLU A 285 1.80 72.97 -26.04
CA GLU A 285 2.39 72.96 -24.71
C GLU A 285 1.45 72.28 -23.70
N GLU A 286 0.15 72.62 -23.73
CA GLU A 286 -0.86 71.97 -22.89
C GLU A 286 -0.98 70.47 -23.18
N GLN A 287 -1.01 70.06 -24.45
CA GLN A 287 -1.05 68.65 -24.83
C GLN A 287 0.21 67.92 -24.35
N THR A 288 1.38 68.52 -24.54
CA THR A 288 2.66 67.95 -24.08
C THR A 288 2.69 67.80 -22.56
N GLN A 289 2.13 68.76 -21.82
CA GLN A 289 2.05 68.71 -20.37
C GLN A 289 1.10 67.61 -19.90
N ARG A 290 -0.09 67.48 -20.49
CA ARG A 290 -1.05 66.38 -20.18
C ARG A 290 -0.42 65.00 -20.40
N ILE A 291 0.27 64.81 -21.52
CA ILE A 291 0.97 63.53 -21.82
C ILE A 291 2.07 63.25 -20.79
N ARG A 292 2.80 64.28 -20.32
CA ARG A 292 3.81 64.12 -19.26
C ARG A 292 3.17 63.71 -17.94
N ASP A 293 2.10 64.37 -17.53
CA ASP A 293 1.40 64.07 -16.29
C ASP A 293 0.81 62.64 -16.31
N GLU A 294 0.21 62.22 -17.43
CA GLU A 294 -0.28 60.86 -17.64
C GLU A 294 0.86 59.82 -17.60
N ARG A 295 2.00 60.12 -18.24
CA ARG A 295 3.20 59.27 -18.20
C ARG A 295 3.72 59.12 -16.78
N GLU A 296 3.80 60.20 -16.01
CA GLU A 296 4.25 60.16 -14.62
C GLU A 296 3.30 59.35 -13.74
N LEU A 297 1.99 59.53 -13.91
CA LEU A 297 0.98 58.75 -13.20
C LEU A 297 1.07 57.26 -13.54
N ALA A 298 1.28 56.92 -14.82
CA ALA A 298 1.48 55.55 -15.27
C ALA A 298 2.76 54.94 -14.69
N LEU A 299 3.86 55.69 -14.65
CA LEU A 299 5.12 55.25 -14.04
C LEU A 299 4.96 55.00 -12.53
N GLN A 300 4.25 55.86 -11.80
CA GLN A 300 3.97 55.65 -10.38
C GLN A 300 3.13 54.39 -10.15
N LYS A 301 2.09 54.15 -10.98
CA LYS A 301 1.29 52.92 -10.93
C LYS A 301 2.17 51.69 -11.19
N LEU A 302 3.05 51.74 -12.19
CA LEU A 302 3.97 50.64 -12.51
C LEU A 302 4.95 50.37 -11.37
N GLN A 303 5.51 51.40 -10.75
CA GLN A 303 6.39 51.25 -9.59
C GLN A 303 5.67 50.61 -8.40
N LYS A 304 4.43 51.04 -8.11
CA LYS A 304 3.60 50.42 -7.05
C LYS A 304 3.30 48.96 -7.34
N LEU A 305 2.91 48.62 -8.58
CA LEU A 305 2.67 47.24 -8.99
C LEU A 305 3.94 46.39 -8.92
N ARG A 306 5.09 46.92 -9.34
CA ARG A 306 6.37 46.23 -9.25
C ARG A 306 6.78 45.96 -7.81
N ALA A 307 6.55 46.92 -6.90
CA ALA A 307 6.76 46.72 -5.47
C ALA A 307 5.84 45.62 -4.91
N GLN A 308 4.55 45.65 -5.24
CA GLN A 308 3.59 44.61 -4.83
C GLN A 308 3.98 43.23 -5.36
N LEU A 309 4.38 43.11 -6.63
CA LEU A 309 4.85 41.85 -7.21
C LEU A 309 6.12 41.35 -6.52
N SER A 310 7.06 42.23 -6.22
CA SER A 310 8.29 41.85 -5.51
C SER A 310 8.00 41.37 -4.07
N GLN A 311 7.04 42.02 -3.39
CA GLN A 311 6.63 41.64 -2.05
C GLN A 311 5.87 40.31 -2.04
N ALA A 312 4.95 40.12 -3.00
CA ALA A 312 4.24 38.85 -3.18
C ALA A 312 5.20 37.70 -3.54
N GLY A 313 6.22 37.98 -4.36
CA GLY A 313 7.29 37.03 -4.67
C GLY A 313 8.09 36.65 -3.43
N ALA A 314 8.47 37.63 -2.61
CA ALA A 314 9.20 37.39 -1.37
C ALA A 314 8.37 36.59 -0.35
N THR A 315 7.10 36.92 -0.15
CA THR A 315 6.22 36.18 0.78
C THR A 315 5.99 34.75 0.29
N ALA A 316 5.69 34.55 -0.99
CA ALA A 316 5.55 33.22 -1.57
C ALA A 316 6.82 32.38 -1.41
N HIS A 317 8.00 32.98 -1.65
CA HIS A 317 9.27 32.31 -1.43
C HIS A 317 9.47 31.91 0.04
N THR A 318 9.20 32.80 0.99
CA THR A 318 9.31 32.48 2.43
C THR A 318 8.35 31.37 2.86
N HIS A 319 7.11 31.36 2.35
CA HIS A 319 6.15 30.29 2.61
C HIS A 319 6.61 28.96 2.04
N LEU A 320 7.14 28.94 0.81
CA LEU A 320 7.68 27.73 0.19
C LEU A 320 8.88 27.17 0.95
N VAL A 321 9.81 28.03 1.37
CA VAL A 321 10.96 27.62 2.20
C VAL A 321 10.47 27.03 3.52
N THR A 322 9.55 27.71 4.19
CA THR A 322 9.00 27.25 5.48
C THR A 322 8.31 25.90 5.34
N LEU A 323 7.43 25.75 4.33
CA LEU A 323 6.74 24.49 4.04
C LEU A 323 7.73 23.37 3.72
N THR A 324 8.74 23.64 2.89
CA THR A 324 9.76 22.65 2.52
C THR A 324 10.56 22.20 3.74
N CYS A 325 10.96 23.15 4.61
CA CYS A 325 11.64 22.83 5.86
C CYS A 325 10.77 21.98 6.77
N GLN A 326 9.50 22.36 6.97
CA GLN A 326 8.55 21.62 7.80
C GLN A 326 8.30 20.21 7.25
N CYS A 327 8.02 20.06 5.96
CA CYS A 327 7.85 18.77 5.30
C CYS A 327 9.11 17.90 5.42
N SER A 328 10.30 18.49 5.25
CA SER A 328 11.55 17.74 5.41
C SER A 328 11.77 17.27 6.85
N ALA A 329 11.39 18.07 7.84
CA ALA A 329 11.49 17.73 9.25
C ALA A 329 10.50 16.62 9.63
N THR A 330 9.24 16.73 9.21
CA THR A 330 8.21 15.70 9.44
C THR A 330 8.59 14.39 8.76
N LEU A 331 9.10 14.43 7.52
CA LEU A 331 9.61 13.25 6.83
C LEU A 331 10.76 12.58 7.58
N LYS A 332 11.70 13.35 8.15
CA LYS A 332 12.78 12.80 8.97
C LYS A 332 12.24 12.10 10.22
N VAL A 333 11.28 12.70 10.92
CA VAL A 333 10.64 12.09 12.10
C VAL A 333 9.91 10.81 11.71
N LEU A 334 9.11 10.83 10.65
CA LEU A 334 8.39 9.65 10.17
C LEU A 334 9.34 8.52 9.76
N ARG A 335 10.47 8.83 9.10
CA ARG A 335 11.51 7.83 8.79
C ARG A 335 12.08 7.19 10.04
N GLN A 336 12.37 7.97 11.08
CA GLN A 336 12.84 7.43 12.36
C GLN A 336 11.79 6.52 13.03
N VAL A 337 10.51 6.86 12.94
CA VAL A 337 9.42 5.99 13.44
C VAL A 337 9.37 4.68 12.65
N VAL A 338 9.50 4.73 11.33
CA VAL A 338 9.55 3.52 10.48
C VAL A 338 10.77 2.66 10.84
N GLU A 339 11.95 3.24 11.03
CA GLU A 339 13.15 2.50 11.45
C GLU A 339 12.96 1.82 12.81
N LYS A 340 12.36 2.52 13.79
CA LYS A 340 12.01 1.94 15.09
C LYS A 340 11.03 0.78 14.95
N ALA A 341 9.96 0.94 14.16
CA ALA A 341 8.97 -0.09 13.92
C ALA A 341 9.59 -1.33 13.24
N GLN A 342 10.43 -1.13 12.22
CA GLN A 342 11.17 -2.22 11.57
C GLN A 342 12.09 -2.95 12.53
N ARG A 343 12.77 -2.23 13.44
CA ARG A 343 13.60 -2.84 14.47
C ARG A 343 12.77 -3.69 15.43
N VAL A 344 11.62 -3.20 15.88
CA VAL A 344 10.69 -3.96 16.73
C VAL A 344 10.21 -5.23 16.03
N LEU A 345 9.82 -5.14 14.75
CA LEU A 345 9.39 -6.31 13.96
C LEU A 345 10.52 -7.34 13.80
N ARG A 346 11.74 -6.90 13.46
CA ARG A 346 12.90 -7.82 13.36
C ARG A 346 13.20 -8.50 14.68
N LEU A 347 13.13 -7.78 15.80
CA LEU A 347 13.30 -8.36 17.13
C LEU A 347 12.18 -9.37 17.43
N ALA A 348 10.93 -9.04 17.11
CA ALA A 348 9.80 -9.96 17.29
C ALA A 348 9.97 -11.23 16.45
N GLU A 349 10.42 -11.14 15.19
CA GLU A 349 10.75 -12.29 14.35
C GLU A 349 11.88 -13.14 14.92
N MET A 350 12.94 -12.52 15.44
CA MET A 350 14.04 -13.23 16.10
C MET A 350 13.57 -13.95 17.36
N CYS A 351 12.78 -13.29 18.22
CA CYS A 351 12.20 -13.90 19.41
C CYS A 351 11.26 -15.05 19.03
N ARG A 352 10.41 -14.89 18.01
CA ARG A 352 9.49 -15.93 17.55
C ARG A 352 10.21 -17.21 17.10
N LYS A 353 11.47 -17.15 16.64
CA LYS A 353 12.25 -18.36 16.33
C LYS A 353 12.49 -19.25 17.54
N LEU A 354 12.64 -18.65 18.74
CA LEU A 354 12.91 -19.35 19.99
C LEU A 354 11.65 -19.88 20.69
N GLU A 355 10.47 -19.53 20.19
CA GLU A 355 9.19 -19.95 20.77
C GLU A 355 8.81 -21.38 20.37
N THR A 356 8.14 -22.07 21.29
CA THR A 356 7.63 -23.42 21.05
C THR A 356 6.52 -23.41 19.99
N GLN A 357 6.18 -24.57 19.43
CA GLN A 357 5.09 -24.66 18.45
C GLN A 357 3.74 -24.27 19.09
N GLU A 358 3.50 -24.68 20.34
CA GLU A 358 2.30 -24.34 21.09
C GLU A 358 2.14 -22.82 21.23
N GLU A 359 3.20 -22.10 21.57
CA GLU A 359 3.18 -20.63 21.70
C GLU A 359 3.00 -19.90 20.36
N LYS A 360 3.44 -20.52 19.25
CA LYS A 360 3.23 -19.96 17.90
C LYS A 360 1.79 -20.10 17.42
N VAL A 361 1.12 -21.19 17.81
CA VAL A 361 -0.27 -21.52 17.44
C VAL A 361 -1.25 -20.83 18.38
N LEU A 362 -0.96 -20.79 19.68
CA LEU A 362 -1.80 -20.16 20.70
C LEU A 362 -0.98 -19.13 21.52
N PRO A 363 -0.67 -17.95 20.94
CA PRO A 363 0.18 -16.96 21.61
C PRO A 363 -0.48 -16.27 22.82
N PHE A 364 -1.81 -16.36 22.92
CA PHE A 364 -2.61 -15.69 23.94
C PHE A 364 -3.49 -16.72 24.63
N TYR A 365 -3.38 -16.79 25.95
CA TYR A 365 -4.15 -17.73 26.76
C TYR A 365 -5.44 -17.06 27.26
N PRO A 366 -6.51 -17.83 27.46
CA PRO A 366 -7.71 -17.32 28.10
C PRO A 366 -7.35 -16.80 29.50
N SER A 367 -7.85 -15.61 29.82
CA SER A 367 -7.65 -15.00 31.12
C SER A 367 -8.18 -15.93 32.21
N SER A 368 -7.39 -16.16 33.25
CA SER A 368 -7.81 -16.94 34.42
C SER A 368 -8.81 -16.19 35.30
N LEU A 369 -9.06 -14.91 35.02
CA LEU A 369 -10.03 -14.08 35.73
C LEU A 369 -11.45 -14.39 35.29
N ALA A 370 -12.38 -14.42 36.24
CA ALA A 370 -13.81 -14.55 35.94
C ALA A 370 -14.34 -13.32 35.18
N GLU A 371 -15.41 -13.48 34.41
CA GLU A 371 -15.96 -12.40 33.55
C GLU A 371 -16.26 -11.10 34.32
N TRP A 372 -16.72 -11.22 35.57
CA TRP A 372 -16.98 -10.06 36.43
C TRP A 372 -15.69 -9.35 36.90
N GLU A 373 -14.59 -10.07 37.08
CA GLU A 373 -13.28 -9.51 37.43
C GLU A 373 -12.66 -8.79 36.24
N GLN A 374 -12.83 -9.34 35.04
CA GLN A 374 -12.42 -8.71 33.79
C GLN A 374 -13.19 -7.40 33.57
N GLN A 375 -14.51 -7.42 33.77
CA GLN A 375 -15.34 -6.21 33.69
C GLN A 375 -14.94 -5.16 34.73
N LYS A 376 -14.55 -5.58 35.94
CA LYS A 376 -14.06 -4.67 36.97
C LYS A 376 -12.70 -4.06 36.61
N ALA A 377 -11.78 -4.84 36.05
CA ALA A 377 -10.48 -4.35 35.58
C ALA A 377 -10.64 -3.34 34.43
N LEU A 378 -11.55 -3.61 33.48
CA LEU A 378 -11.86 -2.69 32.38
C LEU A 378 -12.43 -1.36 32.89
N ARG A 379 -13.34 -1.39 33.87
CA ARG A 379 -13.89 -0.16 34.48
C ARG A 379 -12.82 0.69 35.19
N VAL A 380 -11.87 0.05 35.86
CA VAL A 380 -10.74 0.75 36.52
C VAL A 380 -9.79 1.38 35.48
N LEU A 381 -9.66 0.78 34.30
CA LEU A 381 -8.88 1.36 33.19
C LEU A 381 -9.60 2.53 32.50
N GLU A 382 -10.94 2.55 32.50
CA GLU A 382 -11.77 3.63 31.97
C GLU A 382 -11.85 4.85 32.91
N GLU A 383 -11.62 4.67 34.21
CA GLU A 383 -11.58 5.75 35.19
C GLU A 383 -10.36 6.68 34.93
N THR A 384 -10.59 8.00 35.05
CA THR A 384 -9.54 9.00 34.84
C THR A 384 -8.51 8.93 35.97
N ALA A 385 -7.33 8.42 35.65
CA ALA A 385 -6.22 8.25 36.57
C ALA A 385 -5.75 9.58 37.19
N GLY A 386 -5.95 9.74 38.50
CA GLY A 386 -5.47 10.91 39.26
C GLY A 386 -3.99 10.83 39.68
N GLU A 387 -3.39 9.63 39.69
CA GLU A 387 -1.99 9.42 40.07
C GLU A 387 -1.05 9.43 38.84
N PRO A 388 0.17 9.99 38.95
CA PRO A 388 1.11 10.10 37.84
C PRO A 388 1.56 8.73 37.29
N LEU A 389 1.61 7.70 38.13
CA LEU A 389 1.91 6.33 37.72
C LEU A 389 0.77 5.74 36.88
N ALA A 390 -0.47 5.98 37.28
CA ALA A 390 -1.64 5.48 36.56
C ALA A 390 -1.80 6.18 35.20
N GLN A 391 -1.44 7.45 35.08
CA GLN A 391 -1.38 8.17 33.79
C GLN A 391 -0.29 7.60 32.87
N ALA A 392 0.90 7.29 33.40
CA ALA A 392 1.95 6.66 32.61
C ALA A 392 1.57 5.24 32.16
N LEU A 393 0.81 4.49 32.97
CA LEU A 393 0.34 3.15 32.62
C LEU A 393 -0.75 3.16 31.54
N GLN A 394 -1.49 4.25 31.36
CA GLN A 394 -2.49 4.39 30.28
C GLN A 394 -1.86 4.24 28.88
N ASP A 395 -0.63 4.73 28.69
CA ASP A 395 0.11 4.59 27.42
C ASP A 395 0.46 3.12 27.08
N TYR A 396 0.36 2.20 28.05
CA TYR A 396 0.73 0.79 27.91
C TYR A 396 -0.45 -0.18 27.96
N VAL A 397 -1.70 0.30 28.01
CA VAL A 397 -2.91 -0.54 28.11
C VAL A 397 -3.06 -1.52 26.92
N GLY A 398 -2.45 -1.22 25.77
CA GLY A 398 -2.40 -2.13 24.61
C GLY A 398 -1.39 -3.29 24.71
N LEU A 399 -0.52 -3.31 25.73
CA LEU A 399 0.59 -4.28 25.87
C LEU A 399 0.31 -5.41 26.86
N GLU A 400 -0.91 -5.53 27.39
CA GLU A 400 -1.31 -6.57 28.34
C GLU A 400 -0.98 -7.98 27.84
N ARG A 401 -1.31 -8.27 26.58
CA ARG A 401 -1.04 -9.56 25.93
C ARG A 401 0.45 -9.84 25.77
N PHE A 402 1.26 -8.80 25.54
CA PHE A 402 2.72 -8.93 25.51
C PHE A 402 3.24 -9.32 26.89
N TRP A 403 2.76 -8.66 27.94
CA TRP A 403 3.16 -8.96 29.32
C TRP A 403 2.71 -10.34 29.78
N GLN A 404 1.53 -10.81 29.38
CA GLN A 404 1.09 -12.18 29.64
C GLN A 404 2.06 -13.21 29.04
N ARG A 405 2.44 -13.04 27.77
CA ARG A 405 3.40 -13.92 27.08
C ARG A 405 4.80 -13.85 27.69
N PHE A 406 5.25 -12.65 28.05
CA PHE A 406 6.53 -12.46 28.74
C PHE A 406 6.56 -13.16 30.11
N ASN A 407 5.51 -13.00 30.91
CA ASN A 407 5.42 -13.60 32.24
C ASN A 407 5.36 -15.12 32.17
N LYS A 408 4.65 -15.69 31.19
CA LYS A 408 4.65 -17.14 30.95
C LYS A 408 6.05 -17.66 30.67
N ALA A 409 6.76 -17.08 29.70
CA ALA A 409 8.12 -17.47 29.37
C ALA A 409 9.06 -17.36 30.58
N LYS A 410 8.87 -16.33 31.43
CA LYS A 410 9.64 -16.15 32.67
C LYS A 410 9.34 -17.24 33.72
N LEU A 411 8.08 -17.66 33.84
CA LEU A 411 7.70 -18.77 34.73
C LEU A 411 8.27 -20.10 34.25
N GLU A 412 8.24 -20.35 32.94
CA GLU A 412 8.83 -21.55 32.34
C GLU A 412 10.36 -21.57 32.51
N GLU A 413 11.04 -20.45 32.29
CA GLU A 413 12.47 -20.29 32.58
C GLU A 413 12.78 -20.65 34.04
N LYS A 414 11.99 -20.16 35.00
CA LYS A 414 12.15 -20.48 36.42
C LYS A 414 11.87 -21.95 36.73
N GLY A 415 10.90 -22.57 36.05
CA GLY A 415 10.63 -24.00 36.15
C GLY A 415 11.81 -24.84 35.66
N LEU A 416 12.36 -24.48 34.50
CA LEU A 416 13.54 -25.14 33.91
C LEU A 416 14.79 -24.97 34.77
N GLU A 417 15.03 -23.79 35.35
CA GLU A 417 16.11 -23.56 36.31
C GLU A 417 16.04 -24.52 37.49
N ARG A 418 14.85 -24.69 38.09
CA ARG A 418 14.64 -25.62 39.22
C ARG A 418 14.83 -27.08 38.81
N ALA A 419 14.28 -27.50 37.67
CA ALA A 419 14.45 -28.85 37.16
C ALA A 419 15.93 -29.16 36.87
N ARG A 420 16.66 -28.19 36.28
CA ARG A 420 18.10 -28.30 36.04
C ARG A 420 18.89 -28.44 37.33
N ALA A 421 18.56 -27.66 38.36
CA ALA A 421 19.19 -27.77 39.68
C ALA A 421 18.96 -29.17 40.28
N ALA A 422 17.72 -29.64 40.32
CA ALA A 422 17.39 -30.98 40.83
C ALA A 422 18.10 -32.11 40.06
N LEU A 423 18.19 -32.00 38.72
CA LEU A 423 18.94 -32.96 37.91
C LEU A 423 20.45 -32.89 38.17
N ALA A 424 21.00 -31.71 38.41
CA ALA A 424 22.41 -31.53 38.76
C ALA A 424 22.73 -32.17 40.11
N ASP A 425 21.88 -31.94 41.11
CA ASP A 425 22.00 -32.55 42.44
C ASP A 425 21.93 -34.08 42.35
N ARG A 426 20.94 -34.62 41.64
CA ARG A 426 20.81 -36.06 41.42
C ARG A 426 21.99 -36.65 40.64
N ASN A 427 22.56 -35.91 39.69
CA ASN A 427 23.77 -36.33 38.98
C ASN A 427 24.99 -36.37 39.92
N GLN A 428 25.12 -35.38 40.81
CA GLN A 428 26.16 -35.39 41.85
C GLN A 428 25.99 -36.59 42.79
N GLU A 429 24.78 -36.88 43.25
CA GLU A 429 24.46 -38.06 44.06
C GLU A 429 24.84 -39.36 43.34
N LEU A 430 24.43 -39.52 42.07
CA LEU A 430 24.75 -40.70 41.27
C LEU A 430 26.25 -40.86 41.04
N ARG A 431 26.98 -39.75 40.81
CA ARG A 431 28.45 -39.77 40.72
C ARG A 431 29.07 -40.18 42.06
N GLY A 432 28.52 -39.71 43.18
CA GLY A 432 28.94 -40.13 44.52
C GLY A 432 28.72 -41.63 44.76
N LEU A 433 27.54 -42.15 44.41
CA LEU A 433 27.22 -43.57 44.51
C LEU A 433 28.12 -44.43 43.61
N LEU A 434 28.41 -43.96 42.38
CA LEU A 434 29.36 -44.63 41.49
C LEU A 434 30.78 -44.62 42.08
N GLN A 435 31.23 -43.52 42.68
CA GLN A 435 32.52 -43.47 43.37
C GLN A 435 32.57 -44.45 44.55
N GLN A 436 31.51 -44.56 45.34
CA GLN A 436 31.40 -45.52 46.44
C GLN A 436 31.39 -46.97 45.93
N TYR A 437 30.65 -47.25 44.86
CA TYR A 437 30.62 -48.59 44.24
C TYR A 437 31.98 -48.97 43.67
N LEU A 438 32.66 -48.05 42.99
CA LEU A 438 34.01 -48.27 42.50
C LEU A 438 35.01 -48.47 43.65
N ALA A 439 34.89 -47.74 44.76
CA ALA A 439 35.71 -47.94 45.96
C ALA A 439 35.41 -49.26 46.70
N GLY A 440 34.20 -49.81 46.59
CA GLY A 440 33.84 -51.12 47.11
C GLY A 440 34.22 -52.30 46.20
N ALA A 441 34.20 -52.09 44.87
CA ALA A 441 34.58 -53.10 43.87
C ALA A 441 36.10 -53.17 43.64
N THR A 442 36.81 -52.06 43.84
CA THR A 442 38.27 -52.05 43.92
C THR A 442 38.66 -52.19 45.39
N ILE A 443 39.31 -53.30 45.78
CA ILE A 443 40.05 -53.36 47.04
C ILE A 443 41.25 -52.41 46.89
N ASN A 444 41.00 -51.11 47.01
CA ASN A 444 42.05 -50.11 46.98
C ASN A 444 42.70 -50.11 48.36
N GLN A 445 43.99 -50.44 48.36
CA GLN A 445 44.93 -50.51 49.50
C GLN A 445 45.17 -49.16 50.21
N LYS A 446 44.22 -48.22 50.18
CA LYS A 446 44.26 -46.97 50.93
C LYS A 446 43.19 -46.99 52.01
N VAL A 447 43.60 -47.53 53.16
CA VAL A 447 43.15 -47.24 54.54
C VAL A 447 41.64 -47.02 54.75
N PRO A 448 40.95 -47.92 55.47
CA PRO A 448 39.57 -47.73 55.87
C PRO A 448 39.51 -46.71 57.03
N LYS A 449 38.74 -45.64 56.88
CA LYS A 449 38.26 -44.84 58.02
C LYS A 449 36.76 -44.97 58.28
N ASP A 450 36.01 -45.56 57.36
CA ASP A 450 34.58 -45.77 57.54
C ASP A 450 34.25 -47.27 57.56
N LEU A 451 33.57 -47.68 58.63
CA LEU A 451 33.17 -49.06 58.93
C LEU A 451 32.21 -49.60 57.85
N HIS A 452 32.61 -50.68 57.18
CA HIS A 452 31.76 -51.45 56.26
C HIS A 452 30.60 -52.15 57.02
N PRO A 453 29.36 -52.17 56.46
CA PRO A 453 28.19 -52.79 57.08
C PRO A 453 28.13 -54.33 56.94
N LEU A 454 29.28 -55.00 56.73
CA LEU A 454 29.38 -56.47 56.75
C LEU A 454 30.04 -57.01 58.04
N LEU A 455 30.37 -56.13 58.99
CA LEU A 455 30.88 -56.47 60.32
C LEU A 455 29.96 -55.93 61.41
N THR A 456 28.68 -56.35 61.39
CA THR A 456 27.79 -56.20 62.54
C THR A 456 27.38 -57.57 63.04
N THR A 457 28.14 -58.06 64.02
CA THR A 457 27.71 -59.11 64.93
C THR A 457 26.41 -58.70 65.61
N LYS A 458 25.43 -59.61 65.56
CA LYS A 458 24.12 -59.54 66.22
C LYS A 458 24.16 -58.84 67.59
N GLN A 459 23.48 -57.72 67.73
CA GLN A 459 22.94 -57.26 69.01
C GLN A 459 21.49 -56.83 68.80
N ASN A 460 20.59 -57.60 69.42
CA ASN A 460 19.17 -57.34 69.49
C ASN A 460 18.94 -56.03 70.24
N LEU A 461 18.22 -55.09 69.63
CA LEU A 461 17.65 -53.93 70.33
C LEU A 461 16.14 -54.09 70.39
N HIS A 462 15.65 -54.26 71.62
CA HIS A 462 14.23 -54.24 71.98
C HIS A 462 13.59 -52.89 71.60
N PRO A 463 12.32 -52.87 71.16
CA PRO A 463 11.59 -51.62 71.01
C PRO A 463 11.10 -51.13 72.39
N GLN A 464 11.40 -49.89 72.73
CA GLN A 464 10.66 -49.16 73.76
C GLN A 464 9.57 -48.31 73.11
N LYS A 465 8.51 -48.13 73.90
CA LYS A 465 7.18 -47.59 73.60
C LYS A 465 7.14 -46.27 72.84
#